data_AF-A0A7J6J2X9-F1
#
_entry.id   AF-A0A7J6J2X9-F1
#
_cell.length_a   1.000
_cell.length_b   1.000
_cell.length_c   1.000
_cell.angle_alpha   90.00
_cell.angle_beta   90.00
_cell.angle_gamma   90.00
#
_symmetry.space_group_name_H-M   'P 1'
#
loop_
_entity.id
_entity.type
_entity.pdbx_description
1 polymer ?
#
loop_
_entity_poly.entity_id
_entity_poly.type
_entity_poly.pdbx_seq_one_letter_code
_entity_poly.pdbx_strand_id
1 'polypeptide(L)'
;MAPDSSQAAFLEIQEAARIYNIQTHWSPGHQGIKGNEEADILAKEGTTLPAPRGQLATLSGIKRLARERIYRQHRRWWKQEATPFYTQLGLKAFLACPPELTLPRAILHHLLAARSGHGDFEQYHQRFNHTEALLTCSCGEAKAVDHLVYCRKTLDAPPTGTAILTHADTFADNKHPAVFDGFYSAEPSNITETNAYHSEIADGLVFPGGVTRNSFWTTSFVLDAGMMQTAFEIWREEAKAIEDIATQQLQLQIFTRAEFEFAKRNGGNPTSFAEQERPLGFLNIIAMWKNAEDDKIVHATQQRIEDRVNAAAREMGLYNGFKYTNYASQFQDPFTSYGAENKARLLKIAKDYDPNGVFQNLVSGGFKLTRGPEHV
;
A
#
# COMPACT_ATOMS: atom_id res chain seq x y z
N MET A 1 -9.07 26.50 -12.87
CA MET A 1 -10.53 26.28 -12.67
C MET A 1 -10.66 24.79 -12.43
N ALA A 2 -11.44 24.35 -11.44
CA ALA A 2 -11.58 22.92 -11.21
C ALA A 2 -12.17 22.25 -12.46
N PRO A 3 -11.63 21.09 -12.89
CA PRO A 3 -12.03 20.45 -14.13
C PRO A 3 -13.49 19.96 -14.09
N ASP A 4 -14.27 20.29 -15.12
CA ASP A 4 -15.71 19.98 -15.22
C ASP A 4 -16.02 18.48 -15.40
N SER A 5 -14.99 17.64 -15.53
CA SER A 5 -15.12 16.19 -15.71
C SER A 5 -13.89 15.43 -15.21
N SER A 6 -14.05 14.13 -14.92
CA SER A 6 -12.92 13.22 -14.65
C SER A 6 -11.91 13.20 -15.78
N GLN A 7 -12.34 13.40 -17.03
CA GLN A 7 -11.48 13.52 -18.20
C GLN A 7 -10.62 14.80 -18.18
N ALA A 8 -11.20 15.94 -17.77
CA ALA A 8 -10.44 17.19 -17.65
C ALA A 8 -9.46 17.14 -16.46
N ALA A 9 -9.87 16.53 -15.33
CA ALA A 9 -8.98 16.31 -14.19
C ALA A 9 -7.80 15.41 -14.54
N PHE A 10 -8.08 14.38 -15.33
CA PHE A 10 -7.10 13.45 -15.84
C PHE A 10 -6.07 14.11 -16.78
N LEU A 11 -6.52 14.96 -17.71
CA LEU A 11 -5.62 15.67 -18.63
C LEU A 11 -4.74 16.71 -17.92
N GLU A 12 -5.23 17.32 -16.86
CA GLU A 12 -4.38 18.20 -16.06
C GLU A 12 -3.35 17.38 -15.25
N ILE A 13 -3.73 16.18 -14.73
CA ILE A 13 -2.86 15.31 -13.88
C ILE A 13 -1.66 14.84 -14.69
N GLN A 14 -1.88 14.62 -15.98
CA GLN A 14 -0.88 14.25 -16.97
C GLN A 14 0.30 15.23 -17.05
N GLU A 15 0.06 16.54 -16.94
CA GLU A 15 1.12 17.54 -17.06
C GLU A 15 2.01 17.60 -15.80
N ALA A 16 1.41 17.39 -14.62
CA ALA A 16 2.11 17.25 -13.36
C ALA A 16 2.92 15.94 -13.26
N ALA A 17 2.39 14.85 -13.84
CA ALA A 17 2.99 13.52 -13.78
C ALA A 17 4.29 13.40 -14.60
N ARG A 18 4.50 14.26 -15.61
CA ARG A 18 5.75 14.32 -16.39
C ARG A 18 7.00 14.67 -15.57
N ILE A 19 6.83 15.24 -14.39
CA ILE A 19 7.93 15.75 -13.56
C ILE A 19 8.43 14.68 -12.57
N TYR A 20 7.67 13.61 -12.32
CA TYR A 20 7.92 12.68 -11.20
C TYR A 20 7.73 11.20 -11.55
N ASN A 21 8.41 10.33 -10.81
CA ASN A 21 8.35 8.87 -10.95
C ASN A 21 7.08 8.35 -10.24
N ILE A 22 6.02 8.06 -11.01
CA ILE A 22 4.69 7.70 -10.52
C ILE A 22 4.32 6.30 -11.05
N GLN A 23 4.11 5.34 -10.15
CA GLN A 23 3.61 4.01 -10.52
C GLN A 23 2.08 3.92 -10.43
N THR A 24 1.42 3.56 -11.53
CA THR A 24 -0.03 3.39 -11.60
C THR A 24 -0.47 1.94 -11.67
N HIS A 25 -1.36 1.53 -10.76
CA HIS A 25 -1.97 0.19 -10.74
C HIS A 25 -3.47 0.31 -10.93
N TRP A 26 -4.04 -0.57 -11.74
CA TRP A 26 -5.48 -0.63 -12.02
C TRP A 26 -6.10 -1.85 -11.32
N SER A 27 -7.28 -1.68 -10.71
CA SER A 27 -8.04 -2.81 -10.17
C SER A 27 -9.51 -2.74 -10.60
N PRO A 28 -10.09 -3.83 -11.13
CA PRO A 28 -11.49 -3.82 -11.49
C PRO A 28 -12.40 -3.74 -10.27
N GLY A 29 -13.49 -2.98 -10.41
CA GLY A 29 -14.63 -3.02 -9.51
C GLY A 29 -15.24 -4.43 -9.41
N HIS A 30 -15.85 -4.72 -8.27
CA HIS A 30 -16.10 -6.07 -7.74
C HIS A 30 -17.24 -6.85 -8.44
N GLN A 31 -17.77 -6.34 -9.55
CA GLN A 31 -19.01 -6.80 -10.18
C GLN A 31 -18.78 -7.15 -11.66
N GLY A 32 -19.45 -8.19 -12.17
CA GLY A 32 -19.35 -8.64 -13.56
C GLY A 32 -18.26 -9.69 -13.82
N ILE A 33 -17.44 -10.02 -12.81
CA ILE A 33 -16.45 -11.10 -12.91
C ILE A 33 -17.14 -12.39 -12.49
N LYS A 34 -17.46 -13.23 -13.48
CA LYS A 34 -18.19 -14.50 -13.29
C LYS A 34 -17.70 -15.34 -12.10
N GLY A 35 -16.38 -15.46 -11.93
CA GLY A 35 -15.80 -16.23 -10.82
C GLY A 35 -16.00 -15.61 -9.43
N ASN A 36 -16.01 -14.28 -9.33
CA ASN A 36 -16.24 -13.57 -8.06
C ASN A 36 -17.72 -13.56 -7.70
N GLU A 37 -18.59 -13.39 -8.70
CA GLU A 37 -20.04 -13.47 -8.50
C GLU A 37 -20.45 -14.88 -8.05
N GLU A 38 -19.88 -15.92 -8.66
CA GLU A 38 -20.13 -17.31 -8.25
C GLU A 38 -19.59 -17.59 -6.85
N ALA A 39 -18.41 -17.06 -6.50
CA ALA A 39 -17.84 -17.20 -5.16
C ALA A 39 -18.68 -16.47 -4.09
N ASP A 40 -19.20 -15.28 -4.38
CA ASP A 40 -20.05 -14.50 -3.47
C ASP A 40 -21.43 -15.17 -3.28
N ILE A 41 -21.99 -15.74 -4.35
CA ILE A 41 -23.22 -16.57 -4.28
C ILE A 41 -22.97 -17.79 -3.38
N LEU A 42 -21.91 -18.56 -3.65
CA LEU A 42 -21.60 -19.77 -2.88
C LEU A 42 -21.24 -19.47 -1.42
N ALA A 43 -20.58 -18.33 -1.15
CA ALA A 43 -20.31 -17.88 0.21
C ALA A 43 -21.60 -17.56 0.96
N LYS A 44 -22.53 -16.82 0.33
CA LYS A 44 -23.85 -16.50 0.90
C LYS A 44 -24.68 -17.76 1.14
N GLU A 45 -24.72 -18.69 0.18
CA GLU A 45 -25.37 -19.99 0.34
C GLU A 45 -24.75 -20.79 1.51
N GLY A 46 -23.43 -20.81 1.61
CA GLY A 46 -22.71 -21.47 2.70
C GLY A 46 -23.05 -20.94 4.10
N THR A 47 -23.35 -19.65 4.25
CA THR A 47 -23.76 -19.07 5.55
C THR A 47 -25.13 -19.52 6.03
N THR A 48 -25.95 -20.11 5.16
CA THR A 48 -27.30 -20.59 5.49
C THR A 48 -27.34 -22.07 5.85
N LEU A 49 -26.24 -22.80 5.67
CA LEU A 49 -26.17 -24.24 5.96
C LEU A 49 -25.83 -24.50 7.44
N PRO A 50 -26.52 -25.42 8.12
CA PRO A 50 -26.19 -25.79 9.49
C PRO A 50 -24.85 -26.52 9.53
N ALA A 51 -24.01 -26.20 10.52
CA ALA A 51 -22.73 -26.87 10.72
C ALA A 51 -22.93 -28.38 10.95
N PRO A 52 -22.39 -29.28 10.09
CA PRO A 52 -22.61 -30.71 10.24
C PRO A 52 -21.86 -31.27 11.47
N ARG A 53 -22.57 -31.97 12.35
CA ARG A 53 -21.95 -32.68 13.49
C ARG A 53 -21.28 -33.97 13.02
N GLY A 54 -20.03 -34.18 13.42
CA GLY A 54 -19.34 -35.48 13.32
C GLY A 54 -18.47 -35.72 12.09
N GLN A 55 -18.02 -34.69 11.38
CA GLN A 55 -17.21 -34.88 10.18
C GLN A 55 -15.78 -35.37 10.51
N LEU A 56 -15.41 -36.54 9.98
CA LEU A 56 -14.01 -36.93 9.82
C LEU A 56 -13.31 -35.93 8.89
N ALA A 57 -12.03 -35.63 9.18
CA ALA A 57 -11.26 -34.63 8.46
C ALA A 57 -11.34 -34.86 6.93
N THR A 58 -11.73 -33.82 6.20
CA THR A 58 -11.83 -33.87 4.74
C THR A 58 -10.47 -34.22 4.12
N LEU A 59 -10.44 -34.88 2.96
CA LEU A 59 -9.18 -35.17 2.23
C LEU A 59 -8.35 -33.89 2.03
N SER A 60 -9.01 -32.77 1.75
CA SER A 60 -8.40 -31.45 1.65
C SER A 60 -7.80 -30.99 2.99
N GLY A 61 -8.50 -31.20 4.11
CA GLY A 61 -8.00 -30.95 5.45
C GLY A 61 -6.78 -31.80 5.80
N ILE A 62 -6.79 -33.09 5.47
CA ILE A 62 -5.66 -34.00 5.67
C ILE A 62 -4.46 -33.58 4.81
N LYS A 63 -4.67 -33.26 3.53
CA LYS A 63 -3.62 -32.75 2.62
C LYS A 63 -3.02 -31.42 3.13
N ARG A 64 -3.86 -30.51 3.65
CA ARG A 64 -3.40 -29.27 4.27
C ARG A 64 -2.54 -29.54 5.50
N LEU A 65 -3.01 -30.39 6.41
CA LEU A 65 -2.25 -30.77 7.62
C LEU A 65 -0.92 -31.44 7.28
N ALA A 66 -0.89 -32.29 6.25
CA ALA A 66 0.34 -32.91 5.77
C ALA A 66 1.34 -31.86 5.24
N ARG A 67 0.89 -30.93 4.38
CA ARG A 67 1.72 -29.82 3.90
C ARG A 67 2.23 -28.96 5.05
N GLU A 68 1.37 -28.58 5.99
CA GLU A 68 1.76 -27.79 7.16
C GLU A 68 2.84 -28.47 8.00
N ARG A 69 2.79 -29.80 8.16
CA ARG A 69 3.83 -30.56 8.86
C ARG A 69 5.18 -30.47 8.14
N ILE A 70 5.19 -30.61 6.82
CA ILE A 70 6.42 -30.49 6.01
C ILE A 70 7.03 -29.09 6.17
N TYR A 71 6.21 -28.02 6.04
CA TYR A 71 6.67 -26.64 6.24
C TYR A 71 7.18 -26.38 7.67
N ARG A 72 6.55 -26.97 8.69
CA ARG A 72 7.01 -26.86 10.09
C ARG A 72 8.36 -27.56 10.29
N GLN A 73 8.53 -28.76 9.72
CA GLN A 73 9.77 -29.51 9.85
C GLN A 73 10.92 -28.83 9.11
N HIS A 74 10.68 -28.35 7.89
CA HIS A 74 11.66 -27.59 7.10
C HIS A 74 12.14 -26.32 7.83
N ARG A 75 11.20 -25.56 8.41
CA ARG A 75 11.56 -24.37 9.21
C ARG A 75 12.36 -24.71 10.47
N ARG A 76 12.08 -25.85 11.10
CA ARG A 76 12.86 -26.30 12.27
C ARG A 76 14.28 -26.69 11.87
N TRP A 77 14.43 -27.45 10.79
CA TRP A 77 15.73 -27.81 10.23
C TRP A 77 16.56 -26.57 9.87
N TRP A 78 15.98 -25.61 9.15
CA TRP A 78 16.69 -24.37 8.79
C TRP A 78 17.18 -23.59 10.01
N LYS A 79 16.37 -23.52 11.08
CA LYS A 79 16.79 -22.86 12.34
C LYS A 79 17.96 -23.57 13.03
N GLN A 80 18.15 -24.86 12.79
CA GLN A 80 19.23 -25.64 13.40
C GLN A 80 20.52 -25.58 12.56
N GLU A 81 20.39 -25.60 11.24
CA GLU A 81 21.54 -25.72 10.32
C GLU A 81 22.00 -24.38 9.72
N ALA A 82 21.21 -23.31 9.80
CA ALA A 82 21.60 -22.02 9.24
C ALA A 82 22.88 -21.50 9.90
N THR A 83 23.87 -21.16 9.07
CA THR A 83 25.11 -20.55 9.58
C THR A 83 24.82 -19.18 10.22
N PRO A 84 25.68 -18.69 11.12
CA PRO A 84 25.54 -17.35 11.69
C PRO A 84 25.41 -16.26 10.62
N PHE A 85 26.16 -16.40 9.52
CA PHE A 85 26.09 -15.52 8.36
C PHE A 85 24.70 -15.53 7.70
N TYR A 86 24.13 -16.70 7.39
CA TYR A 86 22.79 -16.78 6.80
C TYR A 86 21.69 -16.33 7.77
N THR A 87 21.89 -16.53 9.07
CA THR A 87 20.98 -16.05 10.12
C THR A 87 20.98 -14.52 10.19
N GLN A 88 22.15 -13.88 10.05
CA GLN A 88 22.27 -12.41 10.00
C GLN A 88 21.57 -11.80 8.78
N LEU A 89 21.58 -12.50 7.64
CA LEU A 89 20.90 -12.07 6.41
C LEU A 89 19.36 -12.23 6.46
N GLY A 90 18.80 -12.79 7.53
CA GLY A 90 17.35 -12.96 7.68
C GLY A 90 16.71 -13.93 6.66
N LEU A 91 17.53 -14.78 6.01
CA LEU A 91 17.05 -15.66 4.96
C LEU A 91 16.14 -16.75 5.52
N LYS A 92 15.06 -17.04 4.78
CA LYS A 92 14.12 -18.12 5.07
C LYS A 92 14.38 -19.27 4.12
N ALA A 93 14.29 -20.51 4.61
CA ALA A 93 14.31 -21.67 3.73
C ALA A 93 12.94 -21.89 3.10
N PHE A 94 12.92 -21.94 1.77
CA PHE A 94 11.73 -22.23 0.96
C PHE A 94 11.76 -23.67 0.47
N LEU A 95 10.61 -24.34 0.46
CA LEU A 95 10.44 -25.67 -0.16
C LEU A 95 10.16 -25.57 -1.66
N ALA A 96 9.72 -24.40 -2.12
CA ALA A 96 9.49 -24.09 -3.51
C ALA A 96 10.71 -23.37 -4.10
N CYS A 97 10.77 -23.33 -5.44
CA CYS A 97 11.72 -22.50 -6.16
C CYS A 97 11.62 -21.04 -5.66
N PRO A 98 12.71 -20.43 -5.17
CA PRO A 98 12.67 -19.05 -4.71
C PRO A 98 12.27 -18.11 -5.86
N PRO A 99 11.36 -17.16 -5.64
CA PRO A 99 10.94 -16.22 -6.69
C PRO A 99 12.12 -15.42 -7.25
N GLU A 100 13.20 -15.24 -6.49
CA GLU A 100 14.40 -14.54 -6.93
C GLU A 100 15.09 -15.19 -8.13
N LEU A 101 14.85 -16.48 -8.39
CA LEU A 101 15.39 -17.17 -9.58
C LEU A 101 14.75 -16.72 -10.90
N THR A 102 13.66 -15.94 -10.87
CA THR A 102 13.07 -15.33 -12.07
C THR A 102 13.64 -13.94 -12.38
N LEU A 103 14.50 -13.40 -11.51
CA LEU A 103 15.10 -12.08 -11.71
C LEU A 103 15.99 -12.04 -12.96
N PRO A 104 16.09 -10.87 -13.64
CA PRO A 104 17.05 -10.67 -14.70
C PRO A 104 18.47 -11.08 -14.26
N ARG A 105 19.21 -11.74 -15.15
CA ARG A 105 20.52 -12.36 -14.84
C ARG A 105 21.49 -11.41 -14.13
N ALA A 106 21.52 -10.13 -14.51
CA ALA A 106 22.36 -9.12 -13.88
C ALA A 106 22.00 -8.90 -12.40
N ILE A 107 20.71 -8.76 -12.10
CA ILE A 107 20.20 -8.56 -10.74
C ILE A 107 20.39 -9.84 -9.90
N LEU A 108 20.08 -11.00 -10.48
CA LEU A 108 20.27 -12.29 -9.83
C LEU A 108 21.75 -12.52 -9.46
N HIS A 109 22.68 -12.17 -10.35
CA HIS A 109 24.11 -12.26 -10.09
C HIS A 109 24.52 -11.43 -8.86
N HIS A 110 24.10 -10.17 -8.77
CA HIS A 110 24.43 -9.32 -7.62
C HIS A 110 23.81 -9.82 -6.32
N LEU A 111 22.56 -10.29 -6.36
CA LEU A 111 21.89 -10.88 -5.20
C LEU A 111 22.62 -12.13 -4.69
N LEU A 112 23.04 -13.02 -5.59
CA LEU A 112 23.78 -14.23 -5.24
C LEU A 112 25.18 -13.90 -4.71
N ALA A 113 25.86 -12.93 -5.32
CA ALA A 113 27.15 -12.43 -4.82
C ALA A 113 26.99 -11.90 -3.39
N ALA A 114 25.99 -11.05 -3.14
CA ALA A 114 25.72 -10.52 -1.81
C ALA A 114 25.39 -11.64 -0.80
N ARG A 115 24.50 -12.57 -1.15
CA ARG A 115 24.10 -13.68 -0.26
C ARG A 115 25.21 -14.68 0.02
N SER A 116 26.20 -14.80 -0.84
CA SER A 116 27.34 -15.70 -0.66
C SER A 116 28.57 -14.99 -0.07
N GLY A 117 28.60 -13.66 -0.09
CA GLY A 117 29.80 -12.88 0.19
C GLY A 117 30.91 -13.06 -0.85
N HIS A 118 30.61 -13.69 -2.00
CA HIS A 118 31.57 -13.92 -3.08
C HIS A 118 31.27 -12.95 -4.23
N GLY A 119 31.99 -11.83 -4.23
CA GLY A 119 31.81 -10.77 -5.22
C GLY A 119 32.83 -9.64 -5.01
N ASP A 120 32.61 -8.53 -5.71
CA ASP A 120 33.41 -7.32 -5.59
C ASP A 120 33.10 -6.58 -4.28
N PHE A 121 33.48 -7.19 -3.15
CA PHE A 121 33.28 -6.68 -1.81
C PHE A 121 34.61 -6.52 -1.10
N GLU A 122 34.74 -5.48 -0.28
CA GLU A 122 35.93 -5.20 0.51
C GLU A 122 36.36 -6.44 1.32
N GLN A 123 35.43 -7.04 2.07
CA GLN A 123 35.70 -8.21 2.91
C GLN A 123 36.21 -9.40 2.09
N TYR A 124 35.71 -9.59 0.87
CA TYR A 124 36.17 -10.64 -0.03
C TYR A 124 37.60 -10.36 -0.50
N HIS A 125 37.88 -9.16 -0.99
CA HIS A 125 39.20 -8.77 -1.45
C HIS A 125 40.26 -8.79 -0.34
N GLN A 126 39.91 -8.39 0.88
CA GLN A 126 40.78 -8.48 2.04
C GLN A 126 41.05 -9.93 2.43
N ARG A 127 40.02 -10.79 2.47
CA ARG A 127 40.17 -12.21 2.82
C ARG A 127 41.09 -12.97 1.86
N PHE A 128 41.05 -12.63 0.57
CA PHE A 128 41.85 -13.28 -0.47
C PHE A 128 43.11 -12.48 -0.88
N ASN A 129 43.42 -11.39 -0.18
CA ASN A 129 44.61 -10.56 -0.37
C ASN A 129 44.77 -10.01 -1.80
N HIS A 130 43.68 -9.51 -2.39
CA HIS A 130 43.69 -8.86 -3.70
C HIS A 130 44.19 -7.40 -3.57
N THR A 131 45.46 -7.16 -3.88
CA THR A 131 46.13 -5.85 -3.66
C THR A 131 45.75 -4.75 -4.65
N GLU A 132 45.24 -5.12 -5.82
CA GLU A 132 44.83 -4.16 -6.87
C GLU A 132 43.33 -3.84 -6.83
N ALA A 133 42.58 -4.47 -5.93
CA ALA A 133 41.14 -4.29 -5.87
C ALA A 133 40.77 -2.97 -5.21
N LEU A 134 39.84 -2.24 -5.83
CA LEU A 134 39.23 -1.07 -5.21
C LEU A 134 38.29 -1.51 -4.08
N LEU A 135 38.71 -1.26 -2.85
CA LEU A 135 37.93 -1.61 -1.65
C LEU A 135 36.75 -0.66 -1.40
N THR A 136 36.80 0.52 -2.01
CA THR A 136 35.75 1.53 -1.92
C THR A 136 34.98 1.64 -3.24
N CYS A 137 33.69 1.92 -3.11
CA CYS A 137 32.85 2.29 -4.23
C CYS A 137 33.20 3.71 -4.69
N SER A 138 32.91 4.03 -5.95
CA SER A 138 33.07 5.39 -6.46
C SER A 138 32.21 6.42 -5.72
N CYS A 139 31.23 5.99 -4.91
CA CYS A 139 30.46 6.86 -4.04
C CYS A 139 31.21 7.27 -2.76
N GLY A 140 32.40 6.71 -2.49
CA GLY A 140 33.24 7.01 -1.33
C GLY A 140 33.12 6.03 -0.17
N GLU A 141 32.08 5.18 -0.15
CA GLU A 141 31.84 4.20 0.90
C GLU A 141 32.58 2.88 0.62
N ALA A 142 32.80 2.08 1.66
CA ALA A 142 33.33 0.72 1.53
C ALA A 142 32.39 -0.16 0.69
N LYS A 143 32.95 -1.08 -0.11
CA LYS A 143 32.17 -2.10 -0.84
C LYS A 143 31.69 -3.20 0.11
N ALA A 144 30.83 -2.86 1.05
CA ALA A 144 30.16 -3.83 1.90
C ALA A 144 29.18 -4.70 1.10
N VAL A 145 28.84 -5.86 1.63
CA VAL A 145 27.95 -6.86 0.98
C VAL A 145 26.56 -6.28 0.66
N ASP A 146 26.08 -5.37 1.50
CA ASP A 146 24.82 -4.67 1.39
C ASP A 146 24.92 -3.31 0.67
N HIS A 147 26.14 -2.84 0.37
CA HIS A 147 26.39 -1.51 -0.20
C HIS A 147 25.63 -1.24 -1.50
N LEU A 148 25.49 -2.24 -2.38
CA LEU A 148 24.74 -2.09 -3.63
C LEU A 148 23.27 -1.68 -3.43
N VAL A 149 22.70 -1.99 -2.27
CA VAL A 149 21.29 -1.70 -1.94
C VAL A 149 21.09 -0.23 -1.55
N TYR A 150 22.08 0.39 -0.89
CA TYR A 150 21.98 1.76 -0.36
C TYR A 150 23.01 2.74 -0.96
N CYS A 151 23.79 2.31 -1.95
CA CYS A 151 24.78 3.17 -2.58
C CYS A 151 24.07 4.33 -3.26
N ARG A 152 24.38 5.57 -2.86
CA ARG A 152 23.84 6.80 -3.49
C ARG A 152 24.03 6.89 -5.01
N LYS A 153 24.94 6.10 -5.60
CA LYS A 153 25.18 6.02 -7.04
C LYS A 153 24.45 4.87 -7.74
N THR A 154 23.96 3.88 -6.99
CA THR A 154 22.95 2.91 -7.50
C THR A 154 21.53 3.41 -7.22
N LEU A 155 21.39 4.36 -6.29
CA LEU A 155 20.19 5.13 -5.98
C LEU A 155 20.03 6.38 -6.87
N ASP A 156 20.30 6.28 -8.17
CA ASP A 156 19.57 7.16 -9.11
C ASP A 156 18.09 6.75 -8.99
N ALA A 157 17.38 7.50 -8.14
CA ALA A 157 16.28 6.98 -7.30
C ALA A 157 15.14 6.29 -8.08
N PRO A 158 14.76 5.04 -7.70
CA PRO A 158 13.45 4.50 -8.03
C PRO A 158 12.34 5.27 -7.29
N PRO A 159 11.07 5.19 -7.72
CA PRO A 159 10.05 6.17 -7.37
C PRO A 159 9.83 6.30 -5.87
N THR A 160 9.88 7.53 -5.39
CA THR A 160 9.29 7.96 -4.12
C THR A 160 7.79 8.20 -4.31
N GLY A 161 7.02 7.26 -4.88
CA GLY A 161 5.56 7.43 -5.02
C GLY A 161 4.89 6.39 -5.91
N THR A 162 3.77 5.83 -5.44
CA THR A 162 2.93 4.86 -6.19
C THR A 162 1.51 5.39 -6.22
N ALA A 163 1.05 6.01 -7.30
CA ALA A 163 -0.33 6.51 -7.43
C ALA A 163 -1.24 5.43 -8.04
N ILE A 164 -2.16 4.84 -7.27
CA ILE A 164 -3.02 3.74 -7.76
C ILE A 164 -4.30 4.31 -8.42
N LEU A 165 -4.44 4.22 -9.74
CA LEU A 165 -5.66 4.64 -10.44
C LEU A 165 -6.68 3.50 -10.53
N THR A 166 -7.78 3.61 -9.78
CA THR A 166 -8.93 2.71 -9.88
C THR A 166 -9.96 3.23 -10.89
N HIS A 167 -10.46 2.37 -11.78
CA HIS A 167 -11.57 2.67 -12.71
C HIS A 167 -12.58 1.50 -12.69
N ALA A 168 -13.87 1.80 -12.84
CA ALA A 168 -14.94 0.83 -12.67
C ALA A 168 -14.98 -0.27 -13.76
N ASP A 169 -14.59 0.05 -15.00
CA ASP A 169 -14.69 -0.88 -16.14
C ASP A 169 -13.35 -1.55 -16.52
N THR A 170 -13.38 -2.87 -16.74
CA THR A 170 -12.35 -3.67 -17.43
C THR A 170 -12.22 -3.23 -18.88
N PHE A 171 -11.00 -2.94 -19.34
CA PHE A 171 -10.73 -2.84 -20.77
C PHE A 171 -10.29 -4.18 -21.33
N ALA A 172 -10.76 -4.52 -22.53
CA ALA A 172 -10.32 -5.71 -23.24
C ALA A 172 -8.83 -5.60 -23.62
N ASP A 173 -8.10 -6.71 -23.56
CA ASP A 173 -6.74 -6.88 -24.10
C ASP A 173 -5.65 -5.97 -23.51
N ASN A 174 -5.76 -5.54 -22.25
CA ASN A 174 -4.83 -4.57 -21.61
C ASN A 174 -4.71 -3.23 -22.38
N LYS A 175 -5.67 -2.88 -23.24
CA LYS A 175 -5.67 -1.60 -23.95
C LYS A 175 -6.35 -0.53 -23.11
N HIS A 176 -5.68 0.59 -22.87
CA HIS A 176 -6.30 1.76 -22.26
C HIS A 176 -7.12 2.55 -23.32
N PRO A 177 -8.22 3.24 -22.95
CA PRO A 177 -8.94 4.12 -23.86
C PRO A 177 -8.05 5.25 -24.39
N ALA A 178 -8.30 5.72 -25.61
CA ALA A 178 -7.50 6.76 -26.28
C ALA A 178 -7.34 8.06 -25.46
N VAL A 179 -8.25 8.33 -24.53
CA VAL A 179 -8.14 9.46 -23.60
C VAL A 179 -6.91 9.37 -22.69
N PHE A 180 -6.37 8.18 -22.46
CA PHE A 180 -5.18 7.92 -21.65
C PHE A 180 -3.88 7.88 -22.47
N ASP A 181 -3.93 7.92 -23.82
CA ASP A 181 -2.74 7.80 -24.69
C ASP A 181 -1.62 8.76 -24.28
N GLY A 182 -1.99 10.00 -23.94
CA GLY A 182 -1.04 11.03 -23.55
C GLY A 182 -0.32 10.76 -22.21
N PHE A 183 -0.90 9.97 -21.31
CA PHE A 183 -0.29 9.55 -20.05
C PHE A 183 0.78 8.48 -20.29
N TYR A 184 0.51 7.52 -21.17
CA TYR A 184 1.46 6.48 -21.56
C TYR A 184 2.56 6.97 -22.53
N SER A 185 2.34 8.11 -23.19
CA SER A 185 3.31 8.75 -24.09
C SER A 185 4.44 9.48 -23.36
N ALA A 186 4.43 9.56 -22.02
CA ALA A 186 5.45 10.25 -21.23
C ALA A 186 6.51 9.24 -20.69
N GLU A 187 7.80 9.44 -21.01
CA GLU A 187 8.92 8.65 -20.45
C GLU A 187 9.79 9.49 -19.47
N PRO A 188 10.44 8.92 -18.42
CA PRO A 188 10.08 7.77 -17.58
C PRO A 188 9.73 8.21 -16.12
N SER A 189 8.97 7.44 -15.33
CA SER A 189 9.43 6.14 -14.82
C SER A 189 8.29 5.26 -14.27
N ASN A 190 8.34 3.99 -14.70
CA ASN A 190 7.50 2.83 -14.35
C ASN A 190 5.98 3.00 -14.34
N ILE A 191 5.41 3.29 -15.51
CA ILE A 191 3.98 3.00 -15.77
C ILE A 191 3.86 1.50 -16.11
N THR A 192 3.13 0.74 -15.30
CA THR A 192 2.89 -0.69 -15.55
C THR A 192 1.44 -0.90 -16.00
N GLU A 193 1.25 -1.32 -17.26
CA GLU A 193 -0.06 -1.71 -17.80
C GLU A 193 -0.43 -3.12 -17.35
N THR A 194 -1.00 -3.25 -16.17
CA THR A 194 -1.56 -4.54 -15.74
C THR A 194 -2.93 -4.38 -15.14
N ASN A 195 -3.88 -5.16 -15.66
CA ASN A 195 -5.07 -5.48 -14.92
C ASN A 195 -4.65 -6.17 -13.61
N ALA A 196 -4.68 -5.47 -12.46
CA ALA A 196 -4.24 -6.04 -11.19
C ALA A 196 -5.44 -6.48 -10.35
N TYR A 197 -5.45 -7.75 -9.95
CA TYR A 197 -6.37 -8.20 -8.92
C TYR A 197 -6.05 -7.51 -7.59
N HIS A 198 -7.05 -7.27 -6.74
CA HIS A 198 -6.82 -6.75 -5.39
C HIS A 198 -5.78 -7.58 -4.60
N SER A 199 -5.66 -8.88 -4.90
CA SER A 199 -4.63 -9.76 -4.34
C SER A 199 -3.21 -9.41 -4.81
N GLU A 200 -3.03 -8.95 -6.05
CA GLU A 200 -1.73 -8.56 -6.60
C GLU A 200 -1.30 -7.20 -6.06
N ILE A 201 -2.26 -6.29 -5.84
CA ILE A 201 -2.03 -5.03 -5.10
C ILE A 201 -1.66 -5.33 -3.64
N ALA A 202 -2.33 -6.31 -3.01
CA ALA A 202 -2.01 -6.78 -1.67
C ALA A 202 -0.63 -7.47 -1.58
N ASP A 203 -0.20 -8.17 -2.63
CA ASP A 203 1.14 -8.74 -2.73
C ASP A 203 2.22 -7.65 -2.96
N GLY A 204 1.86 -6.53 -3.60
CA GLY A 204 2.71 -5.32 -3.67
C GLY A 204 2.81 -4.57 -2.33
N LEU A 205 1.85 -4.77 -1.42
CA LEU A 205 1.86 -4.30 -0.03
C LEU A 205 2.66 -5.22 0.91
N VAL A 206 3.43 -6.18 0.39
CA VAL A 206 4.27 -7.06 1.21
C VAL A 206 5.35 -6.26 1.94
N PHE A 207 5.09 -6.01 3.22
CA PHE A 207 6.00 -5.37 4.14
C PHE A 207 7.29 -6.19 4.27
N PRO A 208 8.49 -5.57 4.12
CA PRO A 208 9.74 -6.27 4.33
C PRO A 208 9.76 -6.94 5.71
N GLY A 209 10.16 -8.22 5.75
CA GLY A 209 10.26 -8.99 6.99
C GLY A 209 11.37 -8.43 7.90
N GLY A 210 11.07 -7.34 8.60
CA GLY A 210 12.01 -6.53 9.39
C GLY A 210 11.41 -5.20 9.82
N VAL A 211 10.39 -4.71 9.09
CA VAL A 211 9.52 -3.61 9.51
C VAL A 211 8.55 -4.14 10.56
N THR A 212 8.60 -3.59 11.77
CA THR A 212 7.69 -3.95 12.87
C THR A 212 6.62 -2.88 13.10
N ARG A 213 6.77 -1.70 12.48
CA ARG A 213 5.91 -0.53 12.68
C ARG A 213 5.47 0.04 11.36
N ASN A 214 4.19 0.35 11.24
CA ASN A 214 3.61 1.01 10.09
C ASN A 214 2.47 1.93 10.55
N SER A 215 2.21 2.97 9.76
CA SER A 215 1.09 3.89 10.00
C SER A 215 0.54 4.36 8.67
N PHE A 216 -0.78 4.36 8.58
CA PHE A 216 -1.57 4.85 7.46
C PHE A 216 -2.29 6.11 7.89
N TRP A 217 -2.24 7.13 7.05
CA TRP A 217 -3.01 8.35 7.21
C TRP A 217 -3.75 8.62 5.93
N THR A 218 -4.99 9.11 6.04
CA THR A 218 -5.81 9.36 4.86
C THR A 218 -6.39 10.77 4.85
N THR A 219 -6.47 11.36 3.66
CA THR A 219 -7.27 12.54 3.39
C THR A 219 -7.90 12.47 2.00
N SER A 220 -8.80 13.38 1.68
CA SER A 220 -9.44 13.44 0.38
C SER A 220 -9.68 14.85 -0.10
N PHE A 221 -9.64 14.99 -1.41
CA PHE A 221 -9.94 16.22 -2.14
C PHE A 221 -10.68 15.88 -3.42
N VAL A 222 -11.36 16.86 -3.99
CA VAL A 222 -11.91 16.77 -5.33
C VAL A 222 -10.77 16.57 -6.31
N LEU A 223 -10.87 15.54 -7.14
CA LEU A 223 -9.80 15.14 -8.06
C LEU A 223 -9.46 16.29 -9.00
N ASP A 224 -8.22 16.76 -8.87
CA ASP A 224 -7.66 17.90 -9.60
C ASP A 224 -6.16 17.68 -9.67
N ALA A 225 -5.58 18.05 -10.79
CA ALA A 225 -4.18 17.82 -11.07
C ALA A 225 -3.22 18.70 -10.32
N GLY A 226 -3.51 19.99 -10.27
CA GLY A 226 -2.70 20.94 -9.54
C GLY A 226 -2.72 20.56 -8.06
N MET A 227 -3.85 20.09 -7.56
CA MET A 227 -3.95 19.57 -6.19
C MET A 227 -3.12 18.29 -6.00
N MET A 228 -3.16 17.37 -6.97
CA MET A 228 -2.36 16.15 -6.92
C MET A 228 -0.85 16.44 -6.92
N GLN A 229 -0.41 17.36 -7.78
CA GLN A 229 0.96 17.83 -7.84
C GLN A 229 1.38 18.47 -6.51
N THR A 230 0.54 19.37 -6.00
CA THR A 230 0.77 20.05 -4.72
C THR A 230 0.87 19.05 -3.58
N ALA A 231 0.02 18.03 -3.54
CA ALA A 231 0.06 17.00 -2.52
C ALA A 231 1.35 16.16 -2.58
N PHE A 232 1.81 15.83 -3.79
CA PHE A 232 3.10 15.14 -3.98
C PHE A 232 4.28 16.01 -3.55
N GLU A 233 4.28 17.29 -3.90
CA GLU A 233 5.35 18.23 -3.53
C GLU A 233 5.43 18.43 -2.02
N ILE A 234 4.29 18.61 -1.35
CA ILE A 234 4.19 18.67 0.11
C ILE A 234 4.73 17.38 0.74
N TRP A 235 4.26 16.23 0.26
CA TRP A 235 4.71 14.93 0.78
C TRP A 235 6.23 14.80 0.62
N ARG A 236 6.78 15.07 -0.56
CA ARG A 236 8.22 14.96 -0.83
C ARG A 236 9.05 15.88 0.06
N GLU A 237 8.58 17.10 0.31
CA GLU A 237 9.28 18.05 1.18
C GLU A 237 9.32 17.59 2.64
N GLU A 238 8.17 17.20 3.20
CA GLU A 238 8.09 16.74 4.58
C GLU A 238 8.75 15.37 4.77
N ALA A 239 8.66 14.50 3.76
CA ALA A 239 9.20 13.14 3.78
C ALA A 239 10.72 13.12 4.01
N LYS A 240 11.45 14.14 3.55
CA LYS A 240 12.90 14.27 3.78
C LYS A 240 13.27 14.22 5.26
N ALA A 241 12.40 14.71 6.14
CA ALA A 241 12.68 14.75 7.58
C ALA A 241 12.80 13.35 8.21
N ILE A 242 12.29 12.31 7.54
CA ILE A 242 12.28 10.93 8.05
C ILE A 242 12.83 9.92 7.04
N GLU A 243 13.54 10.38 6.00
CA GLU A 243 14.03 9.52 4.91
C GLU A 243 15.02 8.44 5.37
N ASP A 244 15.84 8.75 6.38
CA ASP A 244 16.84 7.83 6.94
C ASP A 244 16.25 6.76 7.89
N ILE A 245 15.02 6.99 8.38
CA ILE A 245 14.42 6.17 9.45
C ILE A 245 13.12 5.49 9.03
N ALA A 246 12.48 5.93 7.94
CA ALA A 246 11.21 5.41 7.48
C ALA A 246 11.17 5.23 5.95
N THR A 247 10.66 4.08 5.51
CA THR A 247 10.18 3.90 4.14
C THR A 247 8.81 4.55 4.02
N GLN A 248 8.63 5.38 3.00
CA GLN A 248 7.44 6.19 2.82
C GLN A 248 6.79 5.92 1.47
N GLN A 249 5.46 5.94 1.44
CA GLN A 249 4.69 5.84 0.22
C GLN A 249 3.54 6.85 0.24
N LEU A 250 3.29 7.43 -0.92
CA LEU A 250 2.09 8.21 -1.18
C LEU A 250 1.26 7.45 -2.20
N GLN A 251 0.02 7.13 -1.85
CA GLN A 251 -0.94 6.48 -2.75
C GLN A 251 -2.13 7.38 -2.96
N LEU A 252 -2.61 7.47 -4.19
CA LEU A 252 -3.90 8.04 -4.51
C LEU A 252 -4.84 6.89 -4.87
N GLN A 253 -6.10 6.95 -4.44
CA GLN A 253 -7.20 6.13 -4.94
C GLN A 253 -8.26 7.07 -5.51
N ILE A 254 -8.71 6.82 -6.73
CA ILE A 254 -9.67 7.68 -7.40
C ILE A 254 -11.05 7.04 -7.32
N PHE A 255 -12.05 7.87 -7.02
CA PHE A 255 -13.44 7.50 -7.10
C PHE A 255 -14.19 8.45 -8.02
N THR A 256 -14.82 7.85 -9.02
CA THR A 256 -15.50 8.52 -10.12
C THR A 256 -16.97 8.77 -9.78
N ARG A 257 -17.58 9.70 -10.52
CA ARG A 257 -19.03 9.94 -10.45
C ARG A 257 -19.85 8.68 -10.75
N ALA A 258 -19.37 7.84 -11.68
CA ALA A 258 -20.04 6.60 -12.02
C ALA A 258 -20.11 5.62 -10.84
N GLU A 259 -19.03 5.52 -10.06
CA GLU A 259 -19.00 4.67 -8.86
C GLU A 259 -19.92 5.20 -7.76
N PHE A 260 -20.03 6.52 -7.61
CA PHE A 260 -20.99 7.14 -6.68
C PHE A 260 -22.43 6.83 -7.09
N GLU A 261 -22.78 7.03 -8.36
CA GLU A 261 -24.12 6.72 -8.88
C GLU A 261 -24.45 5.22 -8.79
N PHE A 262 -23.46 4.37 -9.03
CA PHE A 262 -23.58 2.94 -8.82
C PHE A 262 -23.84 2.59 -7.35
N ALA A 263 -23.11 3.20 -6.42
CA ALA A 263 -23.32 3.00 -4.99
C ALA A 263 -24.73 3.46 -4.56
N LYS A 264 -25.23 4.60 -5.06
CA LYS A 264 -26.60 5.07 -4.78
C LYS A 264 -27.66 4.07 -5.24
N ARG A 265 -27.53 3.53 -6.46
CA ARG A 265 -28.47 2.55 -7.03
C ARG A 265 -28.57 1.27 -6.20
N ASN A 266 -27.50 0.90 -5.50
CA ASN A 266 -27.43 -0.29 -4.66
C ASN A 266 -27.75 -0.03 -3.17
N GLY A 267 -28.49 1.05 -2.86
CA GLY A 267 -28.95 1.36 -1.51
C GLY A 267 -28.08 2.36 -0.75
N GLY A 268 -27.04 2.90 -1.38
CA GLY A 268 -26.13 3.88 -0.79
C GLY A 268 -25.19 3.29 0.24
N ASN A 269 -24.46 4.15 0.95
CA ASN A 269 -23.56 3.76 2.04
C ASN A 269 -23.70 4.72 3.23
N PRO A 270 -23.36 4.28 4.45
CA PRO A 270 -23.51 5.11 5.66
C PRO A 270 -22.47 6.23 5.79
N THR A 271 -21.66 6.46 4.75
CA THR A 271 -20.47 7.31 4.83
C THR A 271 -20.66 8.64 4.10
N SER A 272 -21.85 8.93 3.54
CA SER A 272 -22.14 10.08 2.63
C SER A 272 -21.23 10.16 1.39
N PHE A 273 -20.41 9.14 1.19
CA PHE A 273 -19.41 9.09 0.15
C PHE A 273 -20.02 9.02 -1.25
N ALA A 274 -21.19 8.38 -1.37
CA ALA A 274 -21.89 8.33 -2.64
C ALA A 274 -22.55 9.68 -3.01
N GLU A 275 -22.70 10.63 -2.08
CA GLU A 275 -23.41 11.90 -2.33
C GLU A 275 -22.56 12.95 -3.06
N GLN A 276 -21.38 12.57 -3.54
CA GLN A 276 -20.41 13.48 -4.12
C GLN A 276 -20.73 13.73 -5.60
N GLU A 277 -20.77 15.00 -5.99
CA GLU A 277 -21.07 15.38 -7.39
C GLU A 277 -19.82 15.38 -8.27
N ARG A 278 -18.63 15.53 -7.67
CA ARG A 278 -17.34 15.59 -8.34
C ARG A 278 -16.48 14.37 -7.97
N PRO A 279 -15.65 13.85 -8.88
CA PRO A 279 -14.72 12.77 -8.56
C PRO A 279 -13.82 13.13 -7.38
N LEU A 280 -13.48 12.15 -6.55
CA LEU A 280 -12.62 12.36 -5.39
C LEU A 280 -11.30 11.58 -5.54
N GLY A 281 -10.22 12.20 -5.11
CA GLY A 281 -8.93 11.56 -4.87
C GLY A 281 -8.73 11.32 -3.38
N PHE A 282 -8.54 10.06 -3.00
CA PHE A 282 -8.23 9.63 -1.64
C PHE A 282 -6.73 9.41 -1.53
N LEU A 283 -6.08 10.27 -0.76
CA LEU A 283 -4.65 10.24 -0.55
C LEU A 283 -4.34 9.41 0.69
N ASN A 284 -3.58 8.34 0.54
CA ASN A 284 -3.04 7.53 1.63
C ASN A 284 -1.55 7.84 1.79
N ILE A 285 -1.16 8.29 2.98
CA ILE A 285 0.21 8.60 3.38
C ILE A 285 0.67 7.45 4.27
N ILE A 286 1.61 6.66 3.77
CA ILE A 286 2.04 5.42 4.41
C ILE A 286 3.49 5.59 4.84
N ALA A 287 3.77 5.24 6.08
CA ALA A 287 5.13 5.17 6.60
C ALA A 287 5.37 3.84 7.30
N MET A 288 6.59 3.33 7.16
CA MET A 288 7.05 2.05 7.71
C MET A 288 8.44 2.26 8.31
N TRP A 289 8.62 1.90 9.57
CA TRP A 289 9.87 2.11 10.29
C TRP A 289 10.15 1.00 11.30
N LYS A 290 11.33 1.05 11.91
CA LYS A 290 11.84 -0.04 12.76
C LYS A 290 11.81 0.28 14.25
N ASN A 291 12.30 1.45 14.67
CA ASN A 291 12.52 1.73 16.08
C ASN A 291 11.34 2.50 16.68
N ALA A 292 10.91 2.13 17.89
CA ALA A 292 9.81 2.81 18.57
C ALA A 292 10.15 4.26 18.98
N GLU A 293 11.44 4.59 19.11
CA GLU A 293 11.92 5.94 19.42
C GLU A 293 11.56 6.94 18.30
N ASP A 294 11.37 6.45 17.07
CA ASP A 294 11.06 7.24 15.88
C ASP A 294 9.55 7.51 15.72
N ASP A 295 8.68 6.89 16.54
CA ASP A 295 7.22 6.99 16.40
C ASP A 295 6.72 8.42 16.32
N LYS A 296 7.19 9.25 17.24
CA LYS A 296 6.71 10.63 17.37
C LYS A 296 7.09 11.48 16.16
N ILE A 297 8.32 11.32 15.65
CA ILE A 297 8.77 12.10 14.48
C ILE A 297 8.07 11.63 13.21
N VAL A 298 7.83 10.33 13.06
CA VAL A 298 7.10 9.77 11.90
C VAL A 298 5.64 10.22 11.90
N HIS A 299 4.92 10.06 13.02
CA HIS A 299 3.52 10.50 13.12
C HIS A 299 3.37 12.01 12.96
N ALA A 300 4.26 12.81 13.57
CA ALA A 300 4.22 14.26 13.40
C ALA A 300 4.47 14.67 11.94
N THR A 301 5.31 13.93 11.21
CA THR A 301 5.56 14.18 9.79
C THR A 301 4.34 13.84 8.94
N GLN A 302 3.68 12.70 9.18
CA GLN A 302 2.44 12.33 8.49
C GLN A 302 1.30 13.33 8.78
N GLN A 303 1.16 13.80 10.02
CA GLN A 303 0.22 14.85 10.40
C GLN A 303 0.50 16.16 9.63
N ARG A 304 1.76 16.61 9.57
CA ARG A 304 2.13 17.83 8.83
C ARG A 304 1.81 17.71 7.34
N ILE A 305 2.08 16.55 6.73
CA ILE A 305 1.71 16.28 5.34
C ILE A 305 0.20 16.42 5.16
N GLU A 306 -0.58 15.75 6.00
CA GLU A 306 -2.05 15.83 5.94
C GLU A 306 -2.56 17.27 6.10
N ASP A 307 -2.04 18.01 7.09
CA ASP A 307 -2.46 19.36 7.40
C ASP A 307 -2.14 20.32 6.25
N ARG A 308 -0.93 20.22 5.68
CA ARG A 308 -0.51 21.03 4.52
C ARG A 308 -1.32 20.69 3.28
N VAL A 309 -1.57 19.41 3.00
CA VAL A 309 -2.43 18.97 1.88
C VAL A 309 -3.84 19.51 2.05
N ASN A 310 -4.41 19.41 3.26
CA ASN A 310 -5.74 19.91 3.57
C ASN A 310 -5.82 21.44 3.46
N ALA A 311 -4.77 22.16 3.87
CA ALA A 311 -4.70 23.61 3.73
C ALA A 311 -4.70 24.02 2.24
N ALA A 312 -3.83 23.42 1.43
CA ALA A 312 -3.79 23.65 -0.01
C ALA A 312 -5.12 23.32 -0.69
N ALA A 313 -5.74 22.18 -0.34
CA ALA A 313 -7.05 21.81 -0.88
C ALA A 313 -8.14 22.83 -0.51
N ARG A 314 -8.09 23.45 0.67
CA ARG A 314 -9.04 24.51 1.06
C ARG A 314 -8.78 25.80 0.28
N GLU A 315 -7.53 26.20 0.12
CA GLU A 315 -7.15 27.38 -0.67
C GLU A 315 -7.59 27.24 -2.13
N MET A 316 -7.51 26.03 -2.69
CA MET A 316 -7.97 25.73 -4.05
C MET A 316 -9.48 25.49 -4.17
N GLY A 317 -10.24 25.46 -3.07
CA GLY A 317 -11.68 25.15 -3.09
C GLY A 317 -12.02 23.69 -3.44
N LEU A 318 -11.07 22.78 -3.20
CA LEU A 318 -11.12 21.36 -3.55
C LEU A 318 -11.20 20.44 -2.32
N TYR A 319 -11.12 20.99 -1.11
CA TYR A 319 -11.19 20.20 0.12
C TYR A 319 -12.50 19.39 0.21
N ASN A 320 -12.37 18.08 0.41
CA ASN A 320 -13.49 17.18 0.66
C ASN A 320 -13.55 16.75 2.14
N GLY A 321 -12.40 16.35 2.68
CA GLY A 321 -12.26 16.03 4.11
C GLY A 321 -12.84 14.67 4.52
N PHE A 322 -13.35 13.87 3.59
CA PHE A 322 -13.68 12.48 3.85
C PHE A 322 -12.43 11.68 4.25
N LYS A 323 -12.57 10.82 5.25
CA LYS A 323 -11.51 9.94 5.73
C LYS A 323 -11.96 8.50 5.62
N TYR A 324 -11.27 7.71 4.80
CA TYR A 324 -11.63 6.32 4.60
C TYR A 324 -11.14 5.47 5.76
N THR A 325 -12.08 4.90 6.53
CA THR A 325 -11.79 4.17 7.79
C THR A 325 -10.70 3.10 7.65
N ASN A 326 -10.61 2.42 6.50
CA ASN A 326 -9.62 1.36 6.29
C ASN A 326 -8.16 1.86 6.25
N TYR A 327 -7.93 3.15 5.98
CA TYR A 327 -6.60 3.76 5.89
C TYR A 327 -6.42 4.95 6.83
N ALA A 328 -7.39 5.19 7.71
CA ALA A 328 -7.27 6.25 8.71
C ALA A 328 -6.25 5.85 9.79
N SER A 329 -5.54 6.85 10.31
CA SER A 329 -4.64 6.69 11.44
C SER A 329 -5.40 6.66 12.76
N GLN A 330 -4.84 6.06 13.81
CA GLN A 330 -5.38 6.15 15.18
C GLN A 330 -5.53 7.59 15.71
N PHE A 331 -4.83 8.54 15.10
CA PHE A 331 -4.89 9.97 15.38
C PHE A 331 -5.98 10.71 14.57
N GLN A 332 -6.76 9.99 13.76
CA GLN A 332 -7.82 10.56 12.92
C GLN A 332 -9.21 10.06 13.34
N ASP A 333 -10.25 10.90 13.20
CA ASP A 333 -11.65 10.52 13.41
C ASP A 333 -12.38 10.37 12.07
N PRO A 334 -12.48 9.15 11.52
CA PRO A 334 -13.16 8.94 10.25
C PRO A 334 -14.68 9.12 10.37
N PHE A 335 -15.29 8.85 11.53
CA PHE A 335 -16.75 8.92 11.68
C PHE A 335 -17.27 10.35 11.64
N THR A 336 -16.48 11.33 12.10
CA THR A 336 -16.83 12.74 11.94
C THR A 336 -16.88 13.14 10.46
N SER A 337 -16.04 12.53 9.62
CA SER A 337 -16.02 12.81 8.18
C SER A 337 -17.26 12.33 7.42
N TYR A 338 -18.09 11.48 8.03
CA TYR A 338 -19.32 10.96 7.39
C TYR A 338 -20.51 11.93 7.44
N GLY A 339 -20.31 13.08 8.09
CA GLY A 339 -21.34 14.08 8.33
C GLY A 339 -22.10 13.85 9.64
N ALA A 340 -22.61 14.95 10.20
CA ALA A 340 -23.27 14.95 11.51
C ALA A 340 -24.50 14.03 11.56
N GLU A 341 -25.30 13.99 10.49
CA GLU A 341 -26.49 13.15 10.40
C GLU A 341 -26.14 11.66 10.43
N ASN A 342 -25.19 11.23 9.61
CA ASN A 342 -24.76 9.83 9.58
C ASN A 342 -24.10 9.42 10.90
N LYS A 343 -23.26 10.28 11.50
CA LYS A 343 -22.67 10.00 12.81
C LYS A 343 -23.75 9.86 13.89
N ALA A 344 -24.77 10.72 13.90
CA ALA A 344 -25.91 10.61 14.82
C ALA A 344 -26.71 9.31 14.61
N ARG A 345 -26.93 8.92 13.35
CA ARG A 345 -27.58 7.64 13.01
C ARG A 345 -26.77 6.43 13.47
N LEU A 346 -25.45 6.43 13.25
CA LEU A 346 -24.55 5.37 13.72
C LEU A 346 -24.54 5.28 15.26
N LEU A 347 -24.57 6.41 15.96
CA LEU A 347 -24.69 6.44 17.42
C LEU A 347 -26.02 5.86 17.92
N LYS A 348 -27.12 6.11 17.20
CA LYS A 348 -28.42 5.50 17.52
C LYS A 348 -28.38 3.98 17.32
N ILE A 349 -27.89 3.52 16.16
CA ILE A 349 -27.74 2.08 15.86
C ILE A 349 -26.85 1.40 16.90
N ALA A 350 -25.74 2.02 17.30
CA ALA A 350 -24.88 1.48 18.34
C ALA A 350 -25.61 1.30 19.68
N LYS A 351 -26.52 2.22 20.06
CA LYS A 351 -27.33 2.07 21.28
C LYS A 351 -28.36 0.94 21.17
N ASP A 352 -28.95 0.77 19.99
CA ASP A 352 -29.99 -0.23 19.77
C ASP A 352 -29.41 -1.67 19.76
N TYR A 353 -28.20 -1.84 19.21
CA TYR A 353 -27.59 -3.16 18.99
C TYR A 353 -26.42 -3.49 19.93
N ASP A 354 -25.77 -2.50 20.53
CA ASP A 354 -24.71 -2.64 21.53
C ASP A 354 -24.97 -1.74 22.75
N PRO A 355 -26.09 -1.93 23.48
CA PRO A 355 -26.50 -1.05 24.57
C PRO A 355 -25.50 -1.00 25.74
N ASN A 356 -24.69 -2.06 25.90
CA ASN A 356 -23.64 -2.14 26.92
C ASN A 356 -22.29 -1.59 26.42
N GLY A 357 -22.20 -1.19 25.15
CA GLY A 357 -21.00 -0.64 24.54
C GLY A 357 -19.82 -1.61 24.50
N VAL A 358 -20.06 -2.91 24.32
CA VAL A 358 -19.03 -3.95 24.25
C VAL A 358 -17.96 -3.59 23.20
N PHE A 359 -18.37 -3.16 22.00
CA PHE A 359 -17.43 -2.80 20.94
C PHE A 359 -16.77 -1.43 21.17
N GLN A 360 -17.43 -0.55 21.93
CA GLN A 360 -16.90 0.75 22.30
C GLN A 360 -15.90 0.68 23.47
N ASN A 361 -16.06 -0.30 24.37
CA ASN A 361 -15.34 -0.36 25.65
C ASN A 361 -14.38 -1.54 25.78
N LEU A 362 -14.76 -2.74 25.30
CA LEU A 362 -14.01 -3.98 25.56
C LEU A 362 -13.10 -4.38 24.39
N VAL A 363 -13.46 -4.02 23.16
CA VAL A 363 -12.58 -4.24 22.01
C VAL A 363 -11.44 -3.24 22.04
N SER A 364 -10.21 -3.73 22.21
CA SER A 364 -9.01 -2.91 22.09
C SER A 364 -8.73 -2.55 20.62
N GLY A 365 -8.30 -1.32 20.39
CA GLY A 365 -8.04 -0.80 19.04
C GLY A 365 -9.30 -0.50 18.22
N GLY A 366 -9.07 -0.06 16.98
CA GLY A 366 -10.11 0.37 16.05
C GLY A 366 -10.79 1.69 16.45
N PHE A 367 -11.41 2.34 15.48
CA PHE A 367 -12.11 3.61 15.71
C PHE A 367 -13.34 3.43 16.59
N LYS A 368 -13.53 4.35 17.54
CA LYS A 368 -14.69 4.38 18.42
C LYS A 368 -15.67 5.45 17.93
N LEU A 369 -16.95 5.12 17.91
CA LEU A 369 -18.00 6.07 17.55
C LEU A 369 -18.20 7.14 18.63
N THR A 370 -17.94 6.77 19.89
CA THR A 370 -18.20 7.59 21.08
C THR A 370 -16.97 8.28 21.66
N ARG A 371 -15.78 8.04 21.11
CA ARG A 371 -14.52 8.62 21.59
C ARG A 371 -13.78 9.28 20.44
N GLY A 372 -13.09 10.38 20.74
CA GLY A 372 -12.22 11.05 19.79
C GLY A 372 -10.96 10.25 19.48
N PRO A 373 -10.16 10.70 18.50
CA PRO A 373 -8.90 10.06 18.16
C PRO A 373 -7.87 10.27 19.26
N GLU A 374 -6.77 9.51 19.19
CA GLU A 374 -5.59 9.78 19.99
C GLU A 374 -4.91 11.08 19.55
N HIS A 375 -4.00 11.60 20.39
CA HIS A 375 -3.16 12.75 20.05
C HIS A 375 -1.73 12.31 19.78
N VAL A 376 -1.12 12.89 18.74
CA VAL A 376 0.25 12.59 18.27
C VAL A 376 1.32 12.93 19.30
#